data_AF-A0A6M4BP48-F1
#
_entry.id   AF-A0A6M4BP48-F1
#
_cell.length_a   1.000
_cell.length_b   1.000
_cell.length_c   1.000
_cell.angle_alpha   90.00
_cell.angle_beta   90.00
_cell.angle_gamma   90.00
#
_symmetry.space_group_name_H-M   'P 1'
#
loop_
_entity.id
_entity.type
_entity.pdbx_description
1 polymer ?
#
loop_
_entity_poly.entity_id
_entity_poly.type
_entity_poly.pdbx_seq_one_letter_code
_entity_poly.pdbx_strand_id
1 'polypeptide(L)'
;NVLQPNLQGFPNLRKALINHNMVRYLRSYEFGNNTKLEYLDLSYNNIGSLKSDTLRGLNMLKYLDLSWNEIASMPENSLLEMPSLTQLKLARNYLTKVGHLKSTSVTVLDMSSCEISTIGKDSLEGLQSLVDLDLSRNLMSHIPDSISSNTLRYINFNYNRITFVNNFTFFMLPRLTGLAVIGNRFTTIWRKSYFESNPYLERLDLSDNMWRCDCGDSNMIDFYEYITLEPNKKEESYNLMCNSPTNVIGQTWLEACYFTWNPSQSATNADSLIWFIIVMIVGLSLCIILTNAIRRSMKRRLAAIQAERERQVDEARDRLRQLRIRAEQEALCNTPDPRDLIAPPSYDE
;
A
#
# COMPACT_ATOMS: atom_id res chain seq x y z
N ASN A 1 -43.81 -21.20 11.61
CA ASN A 1 -43.33 -20.87 12.98
C ASN A 1 -43.04 -22.14 13.75
N VAL A 2 -41.87 -22.72 13.52
CA VAL A 2 -41.41 -23.91 14.25
C VAL A 2 -40.59 -23.42 15.44
N LEU A 3 -41.12 -23.56 16.67
CA LEU A 3 -40.42 -23.16 17.90
C LEU A 3 -39.36 -24.18 18.35
N GLN A 4 -39.47 -25.42 17.87
CA GLN A 4 -38.59 -26.55 18.18
C GLN A 4 -38.46 -27.47 16.95
N PRO A 5 -37.28 -28.04 16.66
CA PRO A 5 -37.06 -28.92 15.51
C PRO A 5 -37.95 -30.17 15.46
N ASN A 6 -38.10 -30.86 16.60
CA ASN A 6 -38.83 -32.13 16.74
C ASN A 6 -38.47 -33.20 15.67
N LEU A 7 -37.18 -33.55 15.58
CA LEU A 7 -36.67 -34.53 14.60
C LEU A 7 -36.74 -35.99 15.08
N GLN A 8 -37.29 -36.24 16.27
CA GLN A 8 -37.28 -37.55 16.93
C GLN A 8 -37.95 -38.67 16.12
N GLY A 9 -38.92 -38.33 15.26
CA GLY A 9 -39.61 -39.27 14.36
C GLY A 9 -38.83 -39.69 13.12
N PHE A 10 -37.64 -39.13 12.89
CA PHE A 10 -36.84 -39.35 11.68
C PHE A 10 -35.45 -39.95 12.00
N PRO A 11 -35.37 -41.20 12.50
CA PRO A 11 -34.10 -41.77 12.97
C PRO A 11 -33.07 -42.03 11.86
N ASN A 12 -33.53 -42.10 10.60
CA ASN A 12 -32.65 -42.31 9.44
C ASN A 12 -32.23 -41.01 8.74
N LEU A 13 -32.55 -39.85 9.31
CA LEU A 13 -32.22 -38.56 8.72
C LEU A 13 -30.70 -38.36 8.67
N ARG A 14 -30.18 -37.97 7.50
CA ARG A 14 -28.75 -37.65 7.30
C ARG A 14 -28.46 -36.16 7.16
N LYS A 15 -29.45 -35.38 6.71
CA LYS A 15 -29.35 -33.94 6.55
C LYS A 15 -30.63 -33.28 7.03
N ALA A 16 -30.50 -32.28 7.90
CA ALA A 16 -31.59 -31.46 8.40
C ALA A 16 -31.27 -29.98 8.15
N LEU A 17 -32.17 -29.29 7.43
CA LEU A 17 -32.11 -27.85 7.20
C LEU A 17 -33.29 -27.22 7.91
N ILE A 18 -33.04 -26.55 9.03
CA ILE A 18 -34.05 -25.88 9.87
C ILE A 18 -33.71 -24.39 9.99
N ASN A 19 -32.87 -23.88 9.09
CA ASN A 19 -32.47 -22.49 9.07
C ASN A 19 -33.62 -21.55 8.69
N HIS A 20 -33.49 -20.27 9.04
CA HIS A 20 -34.50 -19.23 8.77
C HIS A 20 -35.88 -19.55 9.38
N ASN A 21 -35.88 -20.01 10.62
CA ASN A 21 -37.09 -20.30 11.40
C ASN A 21 -37.11 -19.48 12.69
N MET A 22 -37.98 -19.85 13.64
CA MET A 22 -38.12 -19.20 14.94
C MET A 22 -37.78 -20.17 16.07
N VAL A 23 -36.85 -21.10 15.84
CA VAL A 23 -36.45 -22.06 16.86
C VAL A 23 -35.79 -21.29 17.99
N ARG A 24 -36.34 -21.45 19.20
CA ARG A 24 -35.87 -20.71 20.38
C ARG A 24 -35.32 -21.63 21.46
N TYR A 25 -35.88 -22.83 21.56
CA TYR A 25 -35.59 -23.76 22.64
C TYR A 25 -35.18 -25.10 22.06
N LEU A 26 -33.98 -25.55 22.44
CA LEU A 26 -33.53 -26.92 22.22
C LEU A 26 -33.51 -27.63 23.56
N ARG A 27 -34.21 -28.77 23.65
CA ARG A 27 -34.23 -29.54 24.90
C ARG A 27 -32.96 -30.39 25.02
N SER A 28 -32.72 -30.87 26.23
CA SER A 28 -31.73 -31.93 26.46
C SER A 28 -32.06 -33.14 25.57
N TYR A 29 -31.05 -33.72 24.91
CA TYR A 29 -31.20 -34.85 23.99
C TYR A 29 -32.17 -34.61 22.82
N GLU A 30 -32.38 -33.36 22.37
CA GLU A 30 -33.30 -33.01 21.28
C GLU A 30 -33.07 -33.86 20.02
N PHE A 31 -31.82 -34.24 19.75
CA PHE A 31 -31.41 -35.02 18.58
C PHE A 31 -30.96 -36.45 18.90
N GLY A 32 -31.26 -36.97 20.09
CA GLY A 32 -30.75 -38.27 20.56
C GLY A 32 -31.10 -39.46 19.65
N ASN A 33 -32.23 -39.41 18.93
CA ASN A 33 -32.64 -40.45 17.98
C ASN A 33 -32.06 -40.27 16.57
N ASN A 34 -31.43 -39.13 16.26
CA ASN A 34 -30.92 -38.80 14.93
C ASN A 34 -29.43 -39.18 14.80
N THR A 35 -29.06 -40.39 15.22
CA THR A 35 -27.65 -40.85 15.28
C THR A 35 -26.96 -40.94 13.93
N LYS A 36 -27.72 -41.00 12.82
CA LYS A 36 -27.23 -41.00 11.43
C LYS A 36 -27.13 -39.60 10.81
N LEU A 37 -27.45 -38.55 11.56
CA LEU A 37 -27.40 -37.18 11.06
C LEU A 37 -25.96 -36.77 10.82
N GLU A 38 -25.66 -36.29 9.62
CA GLU A 38 -24.32 -35.86 9.19
C GLU A 38 -24.23 -34.35 9.01
N TYR A 39 -25.37 -33.70 8.74
CA TYR A 39 -25.45 -32.26 8.48
C TYR A 39 -26.67 -31.66 9.17
N LEU A 40 -26.45 -30.67 10.02
CA LEU A 40 -27.50 -29.95 10.74
C LEU A 40 -27.28 -28.45 10.59
N ASP A 41 -28.22 -27.78 9.94
CA ASP A 41 -28.23 -26.33 9.82
C ASP A 41 -29.41 -25.76 10.63
N LEU A 42 -29.06 -25.04 11.69
CA LEU A 42 -29.95 -24.31 12.60
C LEU A 42 -29.68 -22.81 12.52
N SER A 43 -28.99 -22.34 11.48
CA SER A 43 -28.66 -20.92 11.32
C SER A 43 -29.90 -20.04 11.16
N TYR A 44 -29.80 -18.75 11.45
CA TYR A 44 -30.93 -17.81 11.32
C TYR A 44 -32.16 -18.26 12.11
N ASN A 45 -31.98 -18.47 13.41
CA ASN A 45 -33.04 -18.80 14.38
C ASN A 45 -32.88 -17.89 15.63
N ASN A 46 -33.59 -18.19 16.71
CA ASN A 46 -33.57 -17.41 17.95
C ASN A 46 -33.05 -18.26 19.14
N ILE A 47 -32.08 -19.16 18.89
CA ILE A 47 -31.54 -20.03 19.92
C ILE A 47 -30.68 -19.20 20.86
N GLY A 48 -31.14 -18.98 22.10
CA GLY A 48 -30.41 -18.17 23.09
C GLY A 48 -29.44 -18.95 23.97
N SER A 49 -29.69 -20.24 24.19
CA SER A 49 -28.86 -21.07 25.04
C SER A 49 -28.86 -22.54 24.61
N LEU A 50 -27.75 -23.21 24.89
CA LEU A 50 -27.55 -24.63 24.70
C LEU A 50 -27.19 -25.25 26.05
N LYS A 51 -27.74 -26.42 26.35
CA LYS A 51 -27.29 -27.25 27.48
C LYS A 51 -26.20 -28.20 26.99
N SER A 52 -25.35 -28.67 27.91
CA SER A 52 -24.27 -29.62 27.58
C SER A 52 -24.76 -30.92 26.94
N ASP A 53 -26.01 -31.31 27.20
CA ASP A 53 -26.63 -32.53 26.68
C ASP A 53 -27.59 -32.29 25.50
N THR A 54 -27.72 -31.06 25.01
CA THR A 54 -28.62 -30.72 23.90
C THR A 54 -28.26 -31.44 22.60
N LEU A 55 -26.96 -31.50 22.29
CA LEU A 55 -26.42 -32.06 21.04
C LEU A 55 -25.96 -33.53 21.19
N ARG A 56 -26.23 -34.13 22.35
CA ARG A 56 -25.78 -35.49 22.67
C ARG A 56 -26.42 -36.53 21.76
N GLY A 57 -25.64 -37.50 21.30
CA GLY A 57 -26.07 -38.60 20.41
C GLY A 57 -25.88 -38.34 18.91
N LEU A 58 -25.43 -37.14 18.53
CA LEU A 58 -25.11 -36.76 17.14
C LEU A 58 -23.76 -37.33 16.67
N ASN A 59 -23.61 -38.66 16.77
CA ASN A 59 -22.33 -39.35 16.61
C ASN A 59 -21.73 -39.25 15.19
N MET A 60 -22.59 -39.18 14.18
CA MET A 60 -22.20 -39.09 12.76
C MET A 60 -22.16 -37.65 12.25
N LEU A 61 -22.49 -36.64 13.08
CA LEU A 61 -22.61 -35.27 12.62
C LEU A 61 -21.24 -34.73 12.25
N LYS A 62 -21.10 -34.24 11.02
CA LYS A 62 -19.85 -33.68 10.48
C LYS A 62 -19.86 -32.16 10.42
N TYR A 63 -21.05 -31.59 10.24
CA TYR A 63 -21.26 -30.17 10.06
C TYR A 63 -22.45 -29.70 10.93
N LEU A 64 -22.19 -28.68 11.75
CA LEU A 64 -23.19 -28.00 12.55
C LEU A 64 -23.10 -26.50 12.32
N ASP A 65 -24.19 -25.92 11.83
CA ASP A 65 -24.34 -24.47 11.70
C ASP A 65 -25.36 -23.92 12.71
N LEU A 66 -24.87 -23.05 13.59
CA LEU A 66 -25.62 -22.31 14.59
C LEU A 66 -25.45 -20.79 14.40
N SER A 67 -24.96 -20.34 13.25
CA SER A 67 -24.75 -18.93 12.96
C SER A 67 -26.06 -18.14 12.95
N TRP A 68 -25.98 -16.83 13.21
CA TRP A 68 -27.18 -15.96 13.26
C TRP A 68 -28.24 -16.49 14.25
N ASN A 69 -27.82 -16.72 15.49
CA ASN A 69 -28.69 -17.05 16.62
C ASN A 69 -28.40 -16.07 17.77
N GLU A 70 -28.92 -16.36 18.96
CA GLU A 70 -28.79 -15.51 20.14
C GLU A 70 -27.87 -16.13 21.22
N ILE A 71 -26.96 -17.02 20.83
CA ILE A 71 -26.15 -17.83 21.75
C ILE A 71 -25.15 -16.95 22.49
N ALA A 72 -25.30 -16.83 23.81
CA ALA A 72 -24.40 -16.04 24.65
C ALA A 72 -23.17 -16.83 25.14
N SER A 73 -23.27 -18.16 25.21
CA SER A 73 -22.15 -19.04 25.59
C SER A 73 -22.38 -20.48 25.14
N MET A 74 -21.28 -21.19 24.92
CA MET A 74 -21.27 -22.63 24.64
C MET A 74 -20.81 -23.39 25.88
N PRO A 75 -21.56 -24.40 26.37
CA PRO A 75 -21.10 -25.24 27.47
C PRO A 75 -19.83 -26.01 27.09
N GLU A 76 -18.86 -26.06 28.00
CA GLU A 76 -17.53 -26.68 27.80
C GLU A 76 -17.60 -28.10 27.22
N ASN A 77 -18.50 -28.94 27.73
CA ASN A 77 -18.62 -30.35 27.34
C ASN A 77 -19.67 -30.60 26.24
N SER A 78 -20.23 -29.56 25.62
CA SER A 78 -21.32 -29.71 24.62
C SER A 78 -20.93 -30.49 23.36
N LEU A 79 -19.63 -30.59 23.06
CA LEU A 79 -19.08 -31.21 21.85
C LEU A 79 -18.34 -32.53 22.12
N LEU A 80 -18.25 -32.97 23.39
CA LEU A 80 -17.43 -34.11 23.80
C LEU A 80 -17.89 -35.42 23.15
N GLU A 81 -19.20 -35.60 22.97
CA GLU A 81 -19.83 -36.79 22.39
C GLU A 81 -20.20 -36.61 20.91
N MET A 82 -19.38 -35.86 20.16
CA MET A 82 -19.57 -35.64 18.73
C MET A 82 -18.29 -36.00 17.94
N PRO A 83 -17.90 -37.29 17.90
CA PRO A 83 -16.59 -37.73 17.41
C PRO A 83 -16.38 -37.48 15.90
N SER A 84 -17.45 -37.23 15.14
CA SER A 84 -17.36 -36.96 13.70
C SER A 84 -17.43 -35.47 13.34
N LEU A 85 -17.65 -34.58 14.31
CA LEU A 85 -17.91 -33.16 14.04
C LEU A 85 -16.64 -32.46 13.58
N THR A 86 -16.58 -32.11 12.29
CA THR A 86 -15.40 -31.47 11.69
C THR A 86 -15.52 -29.95 11.62
N GLN A 87 -16.74 -29.43 11.41
CA GLN A 87 -17.00 -28.00 11.22
C GLN A 87 -18.11 -27.53 12.15
N LEU A 88 -17.82 -26.48 12.91
CA LEU A 88 -18.76 -25.80 13.78
C LEU A 88 -18.82 -24.32 13.42
N LYS A 89 -20.00 -23.84 13.03
CA LYS A 89 -20.26 -22.43 12.74
C LYS A 89 -21.09 -21.80 13.86
N LEU A 90 -20.53 -20.76 14.49
CA LEU A 90 -21.14 -19.96 15.56
C LEU A 90 -21.13 -18.47 15.21
N ALA A 91 -20.77 -18.10 13.97
CA ALA A 91 -20.68 -16.71 13.55
C ALA A 91 -21.97 -15.94 13.84
N ARG A 92 -21.86 -14.66 14.21
CA ARG A 92 -23.02 -13.79 14.47
C ARG A 92 -23.96 -14.33 15.55
N ASN A 93 -23.36 -14.59 16.71
CA ASN A 93 -24.03 -14.84 17.98
C ASN A 93 -23.56 -13.80 19.03
N TYR A 94 -24.08 -13.85 20.25
CA TYR A 94 -23.72 -12.92 21.33
C TYR A 94 -22.59 -13.46 22.23
N LEU A 95 -21.66 -14.21 21.64
CA LEU A 95 -20.52 -14.77 22.38
C LEU A 95 -19.58 -13.63 22.79
N THR A 96 -19.29 -13.50 24.08
CA THR A 96 -18.44 -12.42 24.62
C THR A 96 -16.99 -12.85 24.89
N LYS A 97 -16.73 -14.16 24.89
CA LYS A 97 -15.41 -14.77 25.08
C LYS A 97 -15.29 -16.11 24.36
N VAL A 98 -14.06 -16.50 24.04
CA VAL A 98 -13.77 -17.89 23.65
C VAL A 98 -13.73 -18.76 24.91
N GLY A 99 -14.67 -19.70 25.03
CA GLY A 99 -14.73 -20.63 26.18
C GLY A 99 -13.73 -21.79 26.06
N HIS A 100 -13.63 -22.60 27.12
CA HIS A 100 -12.78 -23.80 27.15
C HIS A 100 -13.50 -25.00 26.52
N LEU A 101 -13.87 -24.89 25.24
CA LEU A 101 -14.58 -25.98 24.57
C LEU A 101 -13.71 -27.23 24.46
N LYS A 102 -14.33 -28.40 24.70
CA LYS A 102 -13.68 -29.70 24.59
C LYS A 102 -14.21 -30.47 23.40
N SER A 103 -13.33 -30.79 22.45
CA SER A 103 -13.65 -31.59 21.28
C SER A 103 -12.41 -32.32 20.75
N THR A 104 -12.59 -33.56 20.33
CA THR A 104 -11.55 -34.37 19.69
C THR A 104 -11.60 -34.34 18.17
N SER A 105 -12.62 -33.70 17.59
CA SER A 105 -12.99 -33.86 16.18
C SER A 105 -13.05 -32.53 15.41
N VAL A 106 -13.40 -31.43 16.09
CA VAL A 106 -13.58 -30.13 15.43
C VAL A 106 -12.26 -29.64 14.83
N THR A 107 -12.28 -29.42 13.52
CA THR A 107 -11.13 -28.93 12.73
C THR A 107 -11.27 -27.48 12.30
N VAL A 108 -12.51 -27.03 12.07
CA VAL A 108 -12.84 -25.66 11.66
C VAL A 108 -13.85 -25.10 12.65
N LEU A 109 -13.49 -23.99 13.29
CA LEU A 109 -14.35 -23.27 14.22
C LEU A 109 -14.49 -21.82 13.80
N ASP A 110 -15.73 -21.42 13.51
CA ASP A 110 -16.04 -20.05 13.12
C ASP A 110 -16.83 -19.37 14.23
N MET A 111 -16.20 -18.38 14.87
CA MET A 111 -16.78 -17.53 15.90
C MET A 111 -16.70 -16.05 15.47
N SER A 112 -16.71 -15.81 14.15
CA SER A 112 -16.61 -14.47 13.59
C SER A 112 -17.86 -13.62 13.85
N SER A 113 -17.71 -12.30 13.82
CA SER A 113 -18.83 -11.35 13.95
C SER A 113 -19.69 -11.56 15.20
N CYS A 114 -19.09 -11.97 16.32
CA CYS A 114 -19.75 -12.02 17.62
C CYS A 114 -19.38 -10.78 18.45
N GLU A 115 -19.42 -10.87 19.77
CA GLU A 115 -19.04 -9.81 20.71
C GLU A 115 -17.79 -10.17 21.51
N ILE A 116 -16.92 -11.02 20.93
CA ILE A 116 -15.79 -11.61 21.65
C ILE A 116 -14.77 -10.52 21.97
N SER A 117 -14.54 -10.27 23.25
CA SER A 117 -13.56 -9.28 23.74
C SER A 117 -12.31 -9.95 24.32
N THR A 118 -12.42 -11.23 24.72
CA THR A 118 -11.36 -11.94 25.43
C THR A 118 -11.24 -13.40 24.98
N ILE A 119 -10.00 -13.88 24.99
CA ILE A 119 -9.63 -15.30 24.85
C ILE A 119 -8.60 -15.58 25.95
N GLY A 120 -8.73 -16.71 26.63
CA GLY A 120 -7.74 -17.18 27.60
C GLY A 120 -6.59 -17.90 26.90
N LYS A 121 -5.42 -17.92 27.53
CA LYS A 121 -4.22 -18.57 26.96
C LYS A 121 -4.43 -20.08 26.70
N ASP A 122 -5.28 -20.72 27.50
CA ASP A 122 -5.62 -22.14 27.52
C ASP A 122 -7.01 -22.44 26.93
N SER A 123 -7.71 -21.43 26.39
CA SER A 123 -9.06 -21.60 25.83
C SER A 123 -9.12 -22.59 24.65
N LEU A 124 -8.00 -22.84 23.98
CA LEU A 124 -7.93 -23.72 22.80
C LEU A 124 -7.37 -25.12 23.10
N GLU A 125 -6.88 -25.39 24.32
CA GLU A 125 -6.22 -26.66 24.65
C GLU A 125 -7.18 -27.86 24.60
N GLY A 126 -8.47 -27.63 24.86
CA GLY A 126 -9.50 -28.66 24.79
C GLY A 126 -9.89 -29.09 23.37
N LEU A 127 -9.44 -28.37 22.33
CA LEU A 127 -9.80 -28.60 20.93
C LEU A 127 -8.67 -29.35 20.21
N GLN A 128 -8.63 -30.68 20.40
CA GLN A 128 -7.48 -31.54 20.08
C GLN A 128 -7.23 -31.75 18.58
N SER A 129 -8.12 -31.28 17.71
CA SER A 129 -8.02 -31.41 16.25
C SER A 129 -8.20 -30.07 15.52
N LEU A 130 -8.25 -28.94 16.25
CA LEU A 130 -8.55 -27.65 15.65
C LEU A 130 -7.40 -27.19 14.75
N VAL A 131 -7.73 -26.83 13.50
CA VAL A 131 -6.79 -26.41 12.47
C VAL A 131 -7.04 -24.96 12.07
N ASP A 132 -8.30 -24.56 11.96
CA ASP A 132 -8.74 -23.24 11.48
C ASP A 132 -9.68 -22.60 12.49
N LEU A 133 -9.32 -21.39 12.95
CA LEU A 133 -10.10 -20.59 13.88
C LEU A 133 -10.36 -19.20 13.31
N ASP A 134 -11.64 -18.89 13.11
CA ASP A 134 -12.08 -17.55 12.73
C ASP A 134 -12.63 -16.77 13.94
N LEU A 135 -11.91 -15.71 14.32
CA LEU A 135 -12.28 -14.73 15.35
C LEU A 135 -12.40 -13.33 14.76
N SER A 136 -12.56 -13.21 13.44
CA SER A 136 -12.65 -11.92 12.77
C SER A 136 -13.93 -11.16 13.15
N ARG A 137 -13.89 -9.83 13.00
CA ARG A 137 -15.03 -8.93 13.25
C ARG A 137 -15.57 -9.02 14.68
N ASN A 138 -14.69 -9.19 15.66
CA ASN A 138 -15.02 -9.21 17.08
C ASN A 138 -14.51 -7.92 17.76
N LEU A 139 -14.44 -7.92 19.09
CA LEU A 139 -14.11 -6.75 19.91
C LEU A 139 -12.77 -6.90 20.64
N MET A 140 -11.90 -7.80 20.21
CA MET A 140 -10.64 -8.10 20.90
C MET A 140 -9.68 -6.91 20.83
N SER A 141 -9.13 -6.52 21.99
CA SER A 141 -8.10 -5.47 22.11
C SER A 141 -6.68 -6.01 22.31
N HIS A 142 -6.55 -7.27 22.73
CA HIS A 142 -5.29 -7.95 22.97
C HIS A 142 -5.42 -9.45 22.73
N ILE A 143 -4.30 -10.08 22.39
CA ILE A 143 -4.14 -11.54 22.37
C ILE A 143 -3.35 -11.90 23.63
N PRO A 144 -3.78 -12.89 24.44
CA PRO A 144 -3.02 -13.31 25.61
C PRO A 144 -1.67 -13.89 25.21
N ASP A 145 -0.65 -13.63 26.02
CA ASP A 145 0.64 -14.28 25.84
C ASP A 145 0.52 -15.79 26.07
N SER A 146 1.26 -16.54 25.27
CA SER A 146 1.29 -18.00 25.28
C SER A 146 -0.08 -18.64 25.02
N ILE A 147 -0.87 -18.07 24.09
CA ILE A 147 -2.04 -18.78 23.57
C ILE A 147 -1.60 -20.14 23.01
N SER A 148 -2.20 -21.21 23.52
CA SER A 148 -1.70 -22.57 23.42
C SER A 148 -2.56 -23.44 22.51
N SER A 149 -1.95 -24.04 21.50
CA SER A 149 -2.56 -25.10 20.69
C SER A 149 -1.51 -25.91 19.93
N ASN A 150 -1.63 -27.23 19.96
CA ASN A 150 -0.72 -28.16 19.27
C ASN A 150 -1.15 -28.50 17.84
N THR A 151 -2.30 -28.00 17.38
CA THR A 151 -2.90 -28.37 16.09
C THR A 151 -3.24 -27.19 15.20
N LEU A 152 -3.46 -26.02 15.79
CA LEU A 152 -3.91 -24.83 15.10
C LEU A 152 -2.90 -24.39 14.05
N ARG A 153 -3.39 -24.19 12.82
CA ARG A 153 -2.59 -23.80 11.66
C ARG A 153 -2.95 -22.44 11.13
N TYR A 154 -4.20 -22.03 11.24
CA TYR A 154 -4.67 -20.75 10.76
C TYR A 154 -5.51 -20.05 11.82
N ILE A 155 -5.22 -18.77 12.05
CA ILE A 155 -6.00 -17.92 12.94
C ILE A 155 -6.33 -16.61 12.25
N ASN A 156 -7.62 -16.29 12.22
CA ASN A 156 -8.12 -15.04 11.67
C ASN A 156 -8.57 -14.10 12.79
N PHE A 157 -7.83 -13.01 12.99
CA PHE A 157 -8.16 -11.90 13.90
C PHE A 157 -8.54 -10.63 13.14
N ASN A 158 -8.88 -10.72 11.85
CA ASN A 158 -9.21 -9.55 11.04
C ASN A 158 -10.33 -8.71 11.66
N TYR A 159 -10.28 -7.40 11.48
CA TYR A 159 -11.32 -6.45 11.90
C TYR A 159 -11.64 -6.53 13.39
N ASN A 160 -10.59 -6.62 14.23
CA ASN A 160 -10.68 -6.47 15.69
C ASN A 160 -10.13 -5.10 16.11
N ARG A 161 -9.71 -4.94 17.37
CA ARG A 161 -9.17 -3.70 17.92
C ARG A 161 -7.79 -3.92 18.54
N ILE A 162 -7.05 -4.92 18.06
CA ILE A 162 -5.78 -5.35 18.64
C ILE A 162 -4.71 -4.30 18.37
N THR A 163 -3.92 -3.95 19.39
CA THR A 163 -2.95 -2.84 19.33
C THR A 163 -1.49 -3.29 19.31
N PHE A 164 -1.17 -4.44 19.89
CA PHE A 164 0.21 -4.96 19.93
C PHE A 164 0.25 -6.49 20.00
N VAL A 165 1.41 -7.04 19.60
CA VAL A 165 1.85 -8.43 19.83
C VAL A 165 3.31 -8.38 20.28
N ASN A 166 3.79 -9.47 20.87
CA ASN A 166 5.17 -9.61 21.32
C ASN A 166 5.69 -11.04 21.06
N ASN A 167 6.91 -11.34 21.52
CA ASN A 167 7.57 -12.64 21.33
C ASN A 167 6.96 -13.81 22.11
N PHE A 168 6.10 -13.55 23.09
CA PHE A 168 5.37 -14.55 23.85
C PHE A 168 3.97 -14.79 23.30
N THR A 169 3.41 -13.86 22.52
CA THR A 169 2.02 -13.93 22.02
C THR A 169 1.75 -15.25 21.29
N PHE A 170 2.54 -15.61 20.28
CA PHE A 170 2.32 -16.83 19.48
C PHE A 170 3.28 -17.98 19.81
N PHE A 171 4.00 -17.88 20.93
CA PHE A 171 5.06 -18.81 21.32
C PHE A 171 4.59 -20.26 21.45
N MET A 172 3.35 -20.48 21.92
CA MET A 172 2.76 -21.82 22.12
C MET A 172 1.90 -22.30 20.94
N LEU A 173 2.21 -21.85 19.72
CA LEU A 173 1.55 -22.26 18.47
C LEU A 173 2.53 -22.87 17.46
N PRO A 174 3.14 -24.04 17.75
CA PRO A 174 4.23 -24.59 16.95
C PRO A 174 3.84 -25.01 15.52
N ARG A 175 2.54 -25.13 15.23
CA ARG A 175 2.00 -25.52 13.91
C ARG A 175 1.38 -24.38 13.12
N LEU A 176 1.51 -23.13 13.61
CA LEU A 176 0.93 -21.97 12.95
C LEU A 176 1.54 -21.78 11.55
N THR A 177 0.68 -21.76 10.54
CA THR A 177 1.02 -21.56 9.12
C THR A 177 0.50 -20.25 8.58
N GLY A 178 -0.59 -19.73 9.12
CA GLY A 178 -1.15 -18.46 8.69
C GLY A 178 -1.79 -17.67 9.83
N LEU A 179 -1.58 -16.35 9.79
CA LEU A 179 -2.15 -15.40 10.72
C LEU A 179 -2.67 -14.19 9.94
N ALA A 180 -3.96 -13.90 10.11
CA ALA A 180 -4.59 -12.73 9.50
C ALA A 180 -4.97 -11.72 10.59
N VAL A 181 -4.50 -10.48 10.43
CA VAL A 181 -4.74 -9.37 11.36
C VAL A 181 -5.10 -8.06 10.65
N ILE A 182 -5.72 -8.15 9.47
CA ILE A 182 -6.22 -7.01 8.70
C ILE A 182 -7.14 -6.15 9.57
N GLY A 183 -7.14 -4.83 9.42
CA GLY A 183 -8.19 -3.99 10.00
C GLY A 183 -8.11 -3.91 11.54
N ASN A 184 -6.90 -4.01 12.10
CA ASN A 184 -6.65 -3.86 13.52
C ASN A 184 -6.08 -2.46 13.83
N ARG A 185 -5.49 -2.27 15.01
CA ARG A 185 -4.96 -0.98 15.49
C ARG A 185 -3.47 -1.05 15.77
N PHE A 186 -2.74 -1.89 15.04
CA PHE A 186 -1.29 -1.97 15.19
C PHE A 186 -0.64 -0.67 14.70
N THR A 187 0.27 -0.14 15.52
CA THR A 187 1.02 1.09 15.21
C THR A 187 2.51 0.81 15.11
N THR A 188 3.05 -0.01 16.00
CA THR A 188 4.47 -0.38 16.03
C THR A 188 4.75 -1.55 15.11
N ILE A 189 5.80 -1.44 14.28
CA ILE A 189 6.28 -2.53 13.44
C ILE A 189 6.68 -3.73 14.29
N TRP A 190 6.30 -4.93 13.84
CA TRP A 190 6.64 -6.16 14.54
C TRP A 190 8.09 -6.56 14.31
N ARG A 191 8.62 -7.43 15.17
CA ARG A 191 9.97 -7.98 15.00
C ARG A 191 9.89 -9.40 14.46
N LYS A 192 10.84 -9.77 13.60
CA LYS A 192 11.02 -11.15 13.14
C LYS A 192 11.10 -12.16 14.31
N SER A 193 11.72 -11.75 15.42
CA SER A 193 11.86 -12.58 16.62
C SER A 193 10.53 -12.96 17.28
N TYR A 194 9.43 -12.27 16.94
CA TYR A 194 8.11 -12.63 17.46
C TYR A 194 7.60 -13.99 16.95
N PHE A 195 8.22 -14.50 15.87
CA PHE A 195 7.82 -15.72 15.17
C PHE A 195 8.88 -16.82 15.23
N GLU A 196 9.88 -16.72 16.11
CA GLU A 196 10.95 -17.73 16.25
C GLU A 196 10.40 -19.13 16.57
N SER A 197 9.30 -19.21 17.32
CA SER A 197 8.63 -20.47 17.66
C SER A 197 7.59 -20.93 16.63
N ASN A 198 7.45 -20.24 15.49
CA ASN A 198 6.47 -20.56 14.45
C ASN A 198 7.19 -20.84 13.10
N PRO A 199 7.96 -21.94 12.99
CA PRO A 199 8.83 -22.20 11.84
C PRO A 199 8.08 -22.48 10.54
N TYR A 200 6.80 -22.86 10.61
CA TYR A 200 5.94 -23.15 9.46
C TYR A 200 5.08 -21.97 9.01
N LEU A 201 5.32 -20.77 9.55
CA LEU A 201 4.53 -19.59 9.24
C LEU A 201 4.81 -19.13 7.80
N GLU A 202 3.80 -19.32 6.94
CA GLU A 202 3.85 -19.09 5.50
C GLU A 202 2.91 -17.96 5.07
N ARG A 203 1.94 -17.55 5.89
CA ARG A 203 1.00 -16.48 5.56
C ARG A 203 0.85 -15.46 6.69
N LEU A 204 1.08 -14.19 6.38
CA LEU A 204 0.89 -13.04 7.25
C LEU A 204 0.12 -11.95 6.52
N ASP A 205 -1.09 -11.67 6.99
CA ASP A 205 -1.89 -10.56 6.46
C ASP A 205 -1.96 -9.42 7.47
N LEU A 206 -1.28 -8.32 7.14
CA LEU A 206 -1.00 -7.18 8.02
C LEU A 206 -1.68 -5.88 7.54
N SER A 207 -2.50 -5.98 6.50
CA SER A 207 -3.11 -4.86 5.80
C SER A 207 -4.02 -4.03 6.71
N ASP A 208 -4.34 -2.80 6.29
CA ASP A 208 -5.35 -1.97 6.97
C ASP A 208 -5.09 -1.81 8.49
N ASN A 209 -3.88 -1.37 8.84
CA ASN A 209 -3.45 -1.10 10.20
C ASN A 209 -2.82 0.30 10.28
N MET A 210 -2.64 0.82 11.49
CA MET A 210 -2.13 2.18 11.73
C MET A 210 -0.60 2.25 11.80
N TRP A 211 0.09 1.53 10.92
CA TRP A 211 1.55 1.36 10.97
C TRP A 211 2.30 2.70 10.95
N ARG A 212 3.21 2.87 11.90
CA ARG A 212 4.18 3.96 11.94
C ARG A 212 5.44 3.53 11.22
N CYS A 213 5.75 4.20 10.12
CA CYS A 213 6.88 3.91 9.27
C CYS A 213 8.11 4.72 9.68
N ASP A 214 8.81 4.23 10.70
CA ASP A 214 10.10 4.77 11.14
C ASP A 214 11.23 4.10 10.33
N CYS A 215 11.50 4.61 9.13
CA CYS A 215 12.41 3.98 8.18
C CYS A 215 13.86 3.80 8.67
N GLY A 216 14.28 4.55 9.70
CA GLY A 216 15.59 4.40 10.33
C GLY A 216 15.68 3.27 11.36
N ASP A 217 14.56 2.65 11.73
CA ASP A 217 14.54 1.48 12.62
C ASP A 217 14.96 0.23 11.84
N SER A 218 16.05 -0.42 12.27
CA SER A 218 16.52 -1.66 11.67
C SER A 218 15.48 -2.79 11.76
N ASN A 219 14.62 -2.78 12.79
CA ASN A 219 13.56 -3.78 12.90
C ASN A 219 12.56 -3.68 11.74
N MET A 220 12.35 -2.49 11.17
CA MET A 220 11.38 -2.30 10.11
C MET A 220 11.85 -2.93 8.80
N ILE A 221 13.12 -2.72 8.42
CA ILE A 221 13.70 -3.37 7.24
C ILE A 221 13.80 -4.89 7.45
N ASP A 222 14.27 -5.35 8.61
CA ASP A 222 14.39 -6.77 8.93
C ASP A 222 13.03 -7.48 8.87
N PHE A 223 11.98 -6.84 9.37
CA PHE A 223 10.63 -7.38 9.35
C PHE A 223 10.01 -7.32 7.95
N TYR A 224 10.24 -6.23 7.21
CA TYR A 224 9.80 -6.11 5.82
C TYR A 224 10.43 -7.21 4.95
N GLU A 225 11.73 -7.45 5.07
CA GLU A 225 12.41 -8.55 4.38
C GLU A 225 11.86 -9.92 4.80
N TYR A 226 11.62 -10.14 6.10
CA TYR A 226 11.06 -11.39 6.60
C TYR A 226 9.70 -11.75 5.99
N ILE A 227 8.87 -10.74 5.68
CA ILE A 227 7.53 -10.95 5.11
C ILE A 227 7.51 -10.95 3.58
N THR A 228 8.42 -10.23 2.90
CA THR A 228 8.41 -10.11 1.43
C THR A 228 9.38 -11.02 0.70
N LEU A 229 10.49 -11.44 1.32
CA LEU A 229 11.43 -12.36 0.69
C LEU A 229 10.89 -13.80 0.65
N GLU A 230 11.36 -14.58 -0.32
CA GLU A 230 10.94 -15.97 -0.52
C GLU A 230 11.26 -16.87 0.69
N PRO A 231 10.31 -17.70 1.17
CA PRO A 231 8.92 -17.78 0.74
C PRO A 231 8.12 -16.55 1.21
N ASN A 232 7.52 -15.84 0.24
CA ASN A 232 6.77 -14.62 0.50
C ASN A 232 5.56 -14.94 1.39
N LYS A 233 5.50 -14.29 2.56
CA LYS A 233 4.42 -14.53 3.53
C LYS A 233 3.20 -13.66 3.28
N LYS A 234 3.34 -12.65 2.45
CA LYS A 234 2.29 -11.70 2.14
C LYS A 234 1.51 -12.18 0.92
N GLU A 235 0.20 -12.11 0.97
CA GLU A 235 -0.61 -12.27 -0.24
C GLU A 235 -0.33 -11.11 -1.21
N GLU A 236 -0.07 -11.44 -2.49
CA GLU A 236 0.40 -10.51 -3.53
C GLU A 236 -0.48 -9.26 -3.71
N SER A 237 -1.76 -9.33 -3.32
CA SER A 237 -2.74 -8.27 -3.52
C SER A 237 -2.68 -7.13 -2.49
N TYR A 238 -2.02 -7.34 -1.36
CA TYR A 238 -2.02 -6.36 -0.28
C TYR A 238 -0.85 -5.41 -0.42
N ASN A 239 -1.00 -4.15 -0.02
CA ASN A 239 0.12 -3.22 0.13
C ASN A 239 0.16 -2.73 1.57
N LEU A 240 1.34 -2.81 2.18
CA LEU A 240 1.53 -2.36 3.56
C LEU A 240 1.65 -0.85 3.53
N MET A 241 0.67 -0.17 4.10
CA MET A 241 0.56 1.28 4.03
C MET A 241 1.07 1.92 5.32
N CYS A 242 1.70 3.07 5.17
CA CYS A 242 2.09 3.92 6.28
C CYS A 242 0.91 4.80 6.71
N ASN A 243 0.67 4.88 8.02
CA ASN A 243 -0.32 5.76 8.62
C ASN A 243 0.32 6.94 9.38
N SER A 244 1.61 6.83 9.71
CA SER A 244 2.41 7.91 10.29
C SER A 244 3.90 7.68 9.99
N PRO A 245 4.77 8.70 10.11
CA PRO A 245 4.49 10.13 10.31
C PRO A 245 3.78 10.81 9.11
N THR A 246 3.34 12.07 9.28
CA THR A 246 2.48 12.80 8.33
C THR A 246 3.02 12.91 6.91
N ASN A 247 4.34 12.91 6.74
CA ASN A 247 5.02 13.02 5.44
C ASN A 247 4.96 11.74 4.59
N VAL A 248 4.59 10.59 5.16
CA VAL A 248 4.54 9.29 4.45
C VAL A 248 3.16 8.64 4.51
N ILE A 249 2.13 9.35 4.99
CA ILE A 249 0.77 8.81 5.08
C ILE A 249 0.28 8.40 3.69
N GLY A 250 -0.26 7.19 3.59
CA GLY A 250 -0.82 6.67 2.36
C GLY A 250 0.21 6.23 1.32
N GLN A 251 1.50 6.23 1.66
CA GLN A 251 2.54 5.55 0.88
C GLN A 251 2.68 4.11 1.35
N THR A 252 3.14 3.22 0.47
CA THR A 252 3.56 1.88 0.88
C THR A 252 4.83 1.95 1.74
N TRP A 253 5.09 0.92 2.55
CA TRP A 253 6.32 0.85 3.35
C TRP A 253 7.57 0.98 2.49
N LEU A 254 7.58 0.31 1.32
CA LEU A 254 8.72 0.35 0.40
C LEU A 254 8.93 1.73 -0.18
N GLU A 255 7.87 2.41 -0.62
CA GLU A 255 7.96 3.78 -1.14
C GLU A 255 8.43 4.76 -0.07
N ALA A 256 7.82 4.69 1.12
CA ALA A 256 8.14 5.57 2.24
C ALA A 256 9.61 5.45 2.68
N CYS A 257 10.14 4.24 2.68
CA CYS A 257 11.48 3.94 3.20
C CYS A 257 12.56 3.72 2.13
N TYR A 258 12.21 3.87 0.85
CA TYR A 258 13.08 3.53 -0.28
C TYR A 258 14.50 4.11 -0.18
N PHE A 259 14.62 5.42 0.04
CA PHE A 259 15.92 6.09 0.10
C PHE A 259 16.72 5.76 1.36
N THR A 260 16.03 5.46 2.47
CA THR A 260 16.68 5.07 3.73
C THR A 260 17.23 3.65 3.64
N TRP A 261 16.49 2.74 3.03
CA TRP A 261 16.90 1.34 2.86
C TRP A 261 17.90 1.17 1.70
N ASN A 262 17.90 2.06 0.70
CA ASN A 262 18.81 2.02 -0.46
C ASN A 262 19.68 3.29 -0.58
N PRO A 263 20.60 3.55 0.37
CA PRO A 263 21.40 4.78 0.39
C PRO A 263 22.35 4.94 -0.81
N SER A 264 22.81 3.83 -1.41
CA SER A 264 23.68 3.85 -2.59
C SER A 264 23.00 4.45 -3.83
N GLN A 265 21.69 4.25 -3.98
CA GLN A 265 20.91 4.85 -5.08
C GLN A 265 20.61 6.33 -4.85
N SER A 266 20.57 6.79 -3.60
CA SER A 266 20.48 8.21 -3.26
C SER A 266 21.71 8.98 -3.74
N ALA A 267 22.91 8.42 -3.50
CA ALA A 267 24.17 9.04 -3.91
C ALA A 267 24.31 9.15 -5.45
N THR A 268 23.94 8.09 -6.19
CA THR A 268 24.01 8.11 -7.66
C THR A 268 23.07 9.14 -8.29
N ASN A 269 21.90 9.37 -7.68
CA ASN A 269 20.95 10.37 -8.15
C ASN A 269 21.45 11.79 -7.90
N ALA A 270 22.09 12.04 -6.75
CA ALA A 270 22.73 13.32 -6.46
C ALA A 270 23.89 13.61 -7.44
N ASP A 271 24.74 12.62 -7.71
CA ASP A 271 25.85 12.75 -8.66
C ASP A 271 25.35 13.03 -10.09
N SER A 272 24.25 12.38 -10.49
CA SER A 272 23.62 12.60 -11.81
C SER A 272 23.06 14.02 -11.94
N LEU A 273 22.42 14.55 -10.89
CA LEU A 273 21.90 15.92 -10.87
C LEU A 273 23.03 16.96 -10.95
N ILE A 274 24.11 16.73 -10.20
CA ILE A 274 25.31 17.59 -10.21
C ILE A 274 25.93 17.61 -11.62
N TRP A 275 26.09 16.44 -12.26
CA TRP A 275 26.59 16.35 -13.63
C TRP A 275 25.70 17.11 -14.62
N PHE A 276 24.38 17.00 -14.49
CA PHE A 276 23.44 17.74 -15.34
C PHE A 276 23.58 19.27 -15.18
N ILE A 277 23.71 19.75 -13.94
CA ILE A 277 23.93 21.18 -13.65
C ILE A 277 25.26 21.66 -14.26
N ILE A 278 26.34 20.87 -14.14
CA ILE A 278 27.65 21.20 -14.73
C ILE A 278 27.54 21.32 -16.25
N VAL A 279 26.88 20.36 -16.92
CA VAL A 279 26.69 20.39 -18.38
C VAL A 279 25.91 21.63 -18.81
N MET A 280 24.86 22.01 -18.06
CA MET A 280 24.09 23.23 -18.32
C MET A 280 24.95 24.50 -18.18
N ILE A 281 25.79 24.60 -17.15
CA ILE A 281 26.68 25.75 -16.93
C ILE A 281 27.75 25.85 -18.03
N VAL A 282 28.34 24.71 -18.43
CA VAL A 282 29.33 24.66 -19.52
C VAL A 282 28.68 25.05 -20.84
N GLY A 283 27.47 24.54 -21.12
CA GLY A 283 26.70 24.89 -22.31
C GLY A 283 26.38 26.38 -22.37
N LEU A 284 25.93 26.99 -21.27
CA LEU A 284 25.69 28.43 -21.18
C LEU A 284 26.98 29.24 -21.42
N SER A 285 28.09 28.79 -20.84
CA SER A 285 29.40 29.45 -21.00
C SER A 285 29.87 29.41 -22.45
N LEU A 286 29.72 28.27 -23.13
CA LEU A 286 30.02 28.12 -24.56
C LEU A 286 29.12 29.00 -25.43
N CYS A 287 27.82 29.09 -25.14
CA CYS A 287 26.90 30.00 -25.82
C CYS A 287 27.31 31.47 -25.66
N ILE A 288 27.75 31.88 -24.46
CA ILE A 288 28.24 33.24 -24.22
C ILE A 288 29.53 33.51 -25.02
N ILE A 289 30.46 32.57 -25.07
CA ILE A 289 31.69 32.69 -25.86
C ILE A 289 31.34 32.79 -27.35
N LEU A 290 30.44 31.94 -27.85
CA LEU A 290 30.01 31.91 -29.24
C LEU A 290 29.32 33.20 -29.65
N THR A 291 28.38 33.70 -28.83
CA THR A 291 27.70 34.98 -29.09
C THR A 291 28.67 36.16 -29.07
N ASN A 292 29.65 36.17 -28.17
CA ASN A 292 30.70 37.19 -28.16
C ASN A 292 31.62 37.09 -29.38
N ALA A 293 31.98 35.89 -29.83
CA ALA A 293 32.77 35.67 -31.04
C ALA A 293 32.02 36.13 -32.29
N ILE A 294 30.72 35.80 -32.41
CA ILE A 294 29.84 36.27 -33.49
C ILE A 294 29.74 37.79 -33.45
N ARG A 295 29.50 38.41 -32.28
CA ARG A 295 29.47 39.87 -32.14
C ARG A 295 30.79 40.51 -32.59
N ARG A 296 31.94 39.97 -32.18
CA ARG A 296 33.26 40.45 -32.62
C ARG A 296 33.45 40.32 -34.13
N SER A 297 33.07 39.18 -34.70
CA SER A 297 33.14 38.92 -36.15
C SER A 297 32.24 39.89 -36.94
N MET A 298 30.99 40.07 -36.50
CA MET A 298 30.05 41.00 -37.10
C MET A 298 30.55 42.44 -37.01
N LYS A 299 31.10 42.86 -35.87
CA LYS A 299 31.69 44.21 -35.70
C LYS A 299 32.88 44.43 -36.65
N ARG A 300 33.74 43.42 -36.83
CA ARG A 300 34.86 43.48 -37.80
C ARG A 300 34.34 43.58 -39.24
N ARG A 301 33.33 42.79 -39.61
CA ARG A 301 32.70 42.84 -40.94
C ARG A 301 32.05 44.20 -41.21
N LEU A 302 31.32 44.75 -40.23
CA LEU A 302 30.68 46.05 -40.37
C LEU A 302 31.71 47.18 -40.53
N ALA A 303 32.78 47.15 -39.74
CA ALA A 303 33.88 48.11 -39.86
C ALA A 303 34.57 48.04 -41.23
N ALA A 304 34.78 46.83 -41.77
CA ALA A 304 35.35 46.66 -43.11
C ALA A 304 34.41 47.22 -44.20
N ILE A 305 33.10 47.01 -44.09
CA ILE A 305 32.11 47.58 -45.02
C ILE A 305 32.07 49.10 -44.93
N GLN A 306 32.17 49.68 -43.73
CA GLN A 306 32.22 51.14 -43.53
C GLN A 306 33.49 51.74 -44.15
N ALA A 307 34.65 51.14 -43.92
CA ALA A 307 35.91 51.59 -44.50
C ALA A 307 35.89 51.55 -46.04
N GLU A 308 35.26 50.53 -46.64
CA GLU A 308 35.11 50.44 -48.09
C GLU A 308 34.17 51.53 -48.64
N ARG A 309 33.07 51.83 -47.95
CA ARG A 309 32.19 52.96 -48.33
C ARG A 309 32.91 54.30 -48.25
N GLU A 310 33.71 54.53 -47.21
CA GLU A 310 34.50 55.75 -47.07
C GLU A 310 35.48 55.91 -48.23
N ARG A 311 36.19 54.84 -48.62
CA ARG A 311 37.05 54.84 -49.81
C ARG A 311 36.30 55.17 -51.09
N GLN A 312 35.14 54.58 -51.32
CA GLN A 312 34.32 54.88 -52.50
C GLN A 312 33.84 56.34 -52.53
N VAL A 313 33.51 56.91 -51.36
CA VAL A 313 33.11 58.33 -51.24
C VAL A 313 34.30 59.25 -51.51
N ASP A 314 35.49 58.92 -51.00
CA ASP A 314 36.70 59.71 -51.24
C ASP A 314 37.14 59.63 -52.71
N GLU A 315 37.13 58.46 -53.34
CA GLU A 315 37.38 58.32 -54.78
C GLU A 315 36.35 59.11 -55.62
N ALA A 316 35.07 59.08 -55.25
CA ALA A 316 34.04 59.87 -55.93
C ALA A 316 34.27 61.38 -55.77
N ARG A 317 34.70 61.84 -54.59
CA ARG A 317 35.08 63.25 -54.35
C ARG A 317 36.27 63.67 -55.21
N ASP A 318 37.30 62.84 -55.30
CA ASP A 318 38.48 63.17 -56.10
C ASP A 318 38.17 63.19 -57.60
N ARG A 319 37.32 62.27 -58.10
CA ARG A 319 36.78 62.36 -59.46
C ARG A 319 36.01 63.65 -59.70
N LEU A 320 35.17 64.07 -58.75
CA LEU A 320 34.42 65.33 -58.85
C LEU A 320 35.35 66.55 -58.88
N ARG A 321 36.43 66.54 -58.09
CA ARG A 321 37.47 67.59 -58.11
C ARG A 321 38.16 67.66 -59.47
N GLN A 322 38.56 66.52 -60.04
CA GLN A 322 39.18 66.49 -61.38
C GLN A 322 38.24 67.00 -62.47
N LEU A 323 36.94 66.66 -62.40
CA LEU A 323 35.93 67.18 -63.32
C LEU A 323 35.75 68.69 -63.18
N ARG A 324 35.74 69.23 -61.96
CA ARG A 324 35.71 70.68 -61.72
C ARG A 324 36.91 71.40 -62.34
N ILE A 325 38.11 70.88 -62.14
CA ILE A 325 39.34 71.47 -62.70
C ILE A 325 39.29 71.47 -64.23
N ARG A 326 38.81 70.38 -64.86
CA ARG A 326 38.60 70.34 -66.32
C ARG A 326 37.57 71.36 -66.78
N ALA A 327 36.43 71.48 -66.09
CA ALA A 327 35.39 72.45 -66.42
C ALA A 327 35.89 73.91 -66.27
N GLU A 328 36.71 74.19 -65.25
CA GLU A 328 37.36 75.50 -65.08
C GLU A 328 38.39 75.78 -66.19
N GLN A 329 39.16 74.78 -66.63
CA GLN A 329 40.06 74.92 -67.79
C GLN A 329 39.30 75.16 -69.09
N GLU A 330 38.21 74.43 -69.34
CA GLU A 330 37.33 74.66 -70.50
C GLU A 330 36.68 76.04 -70.46
N ALA A 331 36.26 76.52 -69.28
CA ALA A 331 35.75 77.87 -69.10
C ALA A 331 36.83 78.94 -69.36
N LEU A 332 38.08 78.70 -68.95
CA LEU A 332 39.20 79.61 -69.20
C LEU A 332 39.56 79.70 -70.69
N CYS A 333 39.53 78.57 -71.41
CA CYS A 333 39.76 78.54 -72.86
C CYS A 333 38.67 79.21 -73.69
N ASN A 334 37.48 79.40 -73.11
CA ASN A 334 36.33 80.05 -73.75
C ASN A 334 36.12 81.51 -73.29
N THR A 335 37.11 82.14 -72.63
CA THR A 335 37.01 83.56 -72.27
C THR A 335 37.28 84.46 -73.48
N PRO A 336 36.39 85.42 -73.83
CA PRO A 336 36.59 86.32 -74.96
C PRO A 336 37.78 87.29 -74.77
N ASP A 337 38.54 87.54 -75.83
CA ASP A 337 39.73 88.40 -75.88
C ASP A 337 39.39 89.88 -75.55
N PRO A 338 40.06 90.54 -74.58
CA PRO A 338 39.76 91.92 -74.16
C PRO A 338 40.08 93.05 -75.17
N ARG A 339 40.35 92.77 -76.45
CA ARG A 339 40.71 93.78 -77.47
C ARG A 339 39.53 94.43 -78.20
N ASP A 340 38.28 94.02 -77.92
CA ASP A 340 37.10 94.42 -78.72
C ASP A 340 36.13 95.43 -78.05
N LEU A 341 36.55 96.17 -77.00
CA LEU A 341 35.74 97.22 -76.37
C LEU A 341 36.32 98.64 -76.59
N ILE A 342 36.51 98.95 -77.87
CA ILE A 342 36.35 100.24 -78.61
C ILE A 342 36.40 101.58 -77.82
N ALA A 343 37.50 102.33 -78.01
CA ALA A 343 37.67 103.64 -78.70
C ALA A 343 36.83 104.91 -78.30
N PRO A 344 37.20 106.14 -78.76
CA PRO A 344 37.65 107.30 -77.96
C PRO A 344 36.82 108.59 -78.25
N PRO A 345 37.32 109.86 -78.22
CA PRO A 345 38.19 110.64 -77.30
C PRO A 345 37.50 111.94 -76.77
N SER A 346 38.17 112.77 -75.94
CA SER A 346 38.07 114.26 -75.96
C SER A 346 39.06 114.93 -74.98
N TYR A 347 39.45 116.16 -75.34
CA TYR A 347 40.58 117.01 -74.96
C TYR A 347 40.38 117.95 -73.74
N ASP A 348 41.51 118.55 -73.34
CA ASP A 348 41.79 119.81 -72.60
C ASP A 348 41.49 119.86 -71.08
N GLU A 349 42.34 120.40 -70.19
CA GLU A 349 43.51 121.31 -70.27
C GLU A 349 44.73 120.80 -69.47
#